data_AF-S2FIS8-F1
#
_entry.id   AF-S2FIS8-F1
#
_cell.length_a   1.000
_cell.length_b   1.000
_cell.length_c   1.000
_cell.angle_alpha   90.00
_cell.angle_beta   90.00
_cell.angle_gamma   90.00
#
_symmetry.space_group_name_H-M   'P 1'
#
loop_
_entity.id
_entity.type
_entity.pdbx_description
1 polymer ?
#
loop_
_entity_poly.entity_id
_entity_poly.type
_entity_poly.pdbx_seq_one_letter_code
_entity_poly.pdbx_strand_id
1 'polypeptide(L)'
;MSMSDNLPSTDVLPPLQVTDGSSVDWDERCDVLVVGWGAAGACAALEARAQGANVLIADRFTGGGASAKSGGVVYAGGGTRHQQAAGFNDSPEAMFDYLKHETGGVVSDDTLRRFCADSVSNLEWLESHGAPYAHQMPPGGGKTSYPPDGYFLYYSGNELVPDHGGPLPPAPRGHRTVGKGQGGAVLFAHLKAACLKAGAKTLLQAAARRLLVDPRGRVLGAEFWCMPEGSKQAQLHARLSARAERLQNFAPGYCNKLRKKVCQLERDFARPLRVQARHGVILSTGGFIFNRQLLEQHAPKFRRNFKVGATGCDGSGLRLGASVGGQGSGLERVSAWRFINPPYSWHKGIVVNREGRRFCNEEVYGATLGQPLMEEQGGKAWLVLDAPLRKKAIREALFGGYWWFQSFPALALMLFKVRKGKSLSELASATAMDPAVLRASVLAANAAARGEAPEPFGKSEGGRQVLEQGPFYACDISVTNPVFPLGALTLGGLRVDERSGAVLDQHGQAISGLYAAGRSALGIPSHLYISGLSLADCVFSGRRAGAAVARTQQAETIHTHEMT
;
A
#
# COMPACT_ATOMS: atom_id res chain seq x y z
N MET A 1 -17.15 -7.45 -25.13
CA MET A 1 -16.77 -7.26 -23.70
C MET A 1 -17.64 -8.17 -22.86
N SER A 2 -17.05 -9.03 -22.02
CA SER A 2 -17.84 -9.91 -21.16
C SER A 2 -18.19 -9.19 -19.85
N MET A 3 -19.48 -9.15 -19.49
CA MET A 3 -19.97 -8.72 -18.16
C MET A 3 -19.37 -9.55 -16.99
N SER A 4 -18.57 -10.59 -17.27
CA SER A 4 -18.00 -11.51 -16.27
C SER A 4 -16.95 -10.89 -15.34
N ASP A 5 -16.32 -9.77 -15.72
CA ASP A 5 -15.18 -9.17 -15.02
C ASP A 5 -15.55 -8.14 -13.94
N ASN A 6 -16.82 -7.74 -13.82
CA ASN A 6 -17.24 -6.88 -12.72
C ASN A 6 -17.19 -7.66 -11.40
N LEU A 7 -16.17 -7.33 -10.59
CA LEU A 7 -16.09 -7.75 -9.21
C LEU A 7 -17.18 -7.03 -8.42
N PRO A 8 -17.93 -7.74 -7.58
CA PRO A 8 -18.93 -7.08 -6.75
C PRO A 8 -18.19 -6.15 -5.77
N SER A 9 -18.73 -4.94 -5.60
CA SER A 9 -18.26 -3.97 -4.61
C SER A 9 -19.34 -3.76 -3.55
N THR A 10 -18.98 -3.15 -2.43
CA THR A 10 -19.93 -2.69 -1.42
C THR A 10 -20.90 -1.72 -2.08
N ASP A 11 -22.19 -2.03 -2.08
CA ASP A 11 -23.23 -1.08 -2.48
C ASP A 11 -23.23 0.10 -1.50
N VAL A 12 -23.05 1.31 -2.02
CA VAL A 12 -23.02 2.56 -1.24
C VAL A 12 -24.23 3.37 -1.66
N LEU A 13 -25.15 3.56 -0.73
CA LEU A 13 -26.42 4.25 -0.92
C LEU A 13 -26.25 5.76 -0.67
N PRO A 14 -27.17 6.60 -1.17
CA PRO A 14 -27.21 8.01 -0.82
C PRO A 14 -27.27 8.23 0.70
N PRO A 15 -26.72 9.34 1.22
CA PRO A 15 -26.78 9.64 2.65
C PRO A 15 -28.24 9.78 3.10
N LEU A 16 -28.53 9.34 4.31
CA LEU A 16 -29.84 9.56 4.92
C LEU A 16 -29.84 10.94 5.58
N GLN A 17 -30.61 11.86 5.02
CA GLN A 17 -30.89 13.16 5.61
C GLN A 17 -31.87 12.98 6.76
N VAL A 18 -31.54 13.51 7.94
CA VAL A 18 -32.40 13.44 9.12
C VAL A 18 -32.71 14.85 9.61
N THR A 19 -33.94 15.10 10.06
CA THR A 19 -34.39 16.42 10.53
C THR A 19 -33.77 16.78 11.87
N ASP A 20 -33.62 15.78 12.74
CA ASP A 20 -32.97 15.85 14.04
C ASP A 20 -32.31 14.49 14.31
N GLY A 21 -31.11 14.48 14.89
CA GLY A 21 -30.44 13.25 15.31
C GLY A 21 -31.20 12.48 16.39
N SER A 22 -32.10 13.14 17.14
CA SER A 22 -32.95 12.49 18.14
C SER A 22 -34.10 11.66 17.54
N SER A 23 -34.54 11.97 16.31
CA SER A 23 -35.67 11.31 15.65
C SER A 23 -35.30 9.98 14.97
N VAL A 24 -34.01 9.66 14.93
CA VAL A 24 -33.49 8.41 14.40
C VAL A 24 -33.53 7.35 15.50
N ASP A 25 -34.14 6.22 15.18
CA ASP A 25 -33.99 5.01 15.97
C ASP A 25 -32.57 4.45 15.76
N TRP A 26 -31.72 4.62 16.76
CA TRP A 26 -30.32 4.21 16.76
C TRP A 26 -30.17 2.90 17.52
N ASP A 27 -29.71 1.86 16.83
CA ASP A 27 -29.45 0.56 17.43
C ASP A 27 -28.24 0.60 18.38
N GLU A 28 -27.21 1.37 18.03
CA GLU A 28 -25.97 1.49 18.79
C GLU A 28 -25.49 2.93 18.87
N ARG A 29 -24.76 3.27 19.95
CA ARG A 29 -24.23 4.62 20.17
C ARG A 29 -22.79 4.58 20.66
N CYS A 30 -21.95 5.42 20.06
CA CYS A 30 -20.56 5.60 20.43
C CYS A 30 -20.16 7.08 20.29
N ASP A 31 -19.00 7.42 20.85
CA ASP A 31 -18.40 8.75 20.72
C ASP A 31 -17.68 8.86 19.37
N VAL A 32 -16.92 7.81 19.03
CA VAL A 32 -16.17 7.70 17.78
C VAL A 32 -16.48 6.38 17.10
N LEU A 33 -16.93 6.46 15.84
CA LEU A 33 -17.17 5.31 14.98
C LEU A 33 -16.01 5.15 13.99
N VAL A 34 -15.29 4.03 14.06
CA VAL A 34 -14.24 3.70 13.10
C VAL A 34 -14.77 2.69 12.08
N VAL A 35 -14.76 3.03 10.80
CA VAL A 35 -15.24 2.17 9.70
C VAL A 35 -14.06 1.57 8.95
N GLY A 36 -13.78 0.29 9.21
CA GLY A 36 -12.70 -0.51 8.66
C GLY A 36 -11.61 -0.79 9.69
N TRP A 37 -11.46 -2.06 10.10
CA TRP A 37 -10.51 -2.49 11.12
C TRP A 37 -9.20 -2.99 10.51
N GLY A 38 -8.56 -2.14 9.71
CA GLY A 38 -7.15 -2.31 9.31
C GLY A 38 -6.20 -1.68 10.33
N ALA A 39 -4.92 -1.52 9.97
CA ALA A 39 -3.95 -0.85 10.84
C ALA A 39 -4.35 0.60 11.15
N ALA A 40 -4.81 1.38 10.15
CA ALA A 40 -5.22 2.77 10.35
C ALA A 40 -6.41 2.89 11.31
N GLY A 41 -7.44 2.06 11.12
CA GLY A 41 -8.60 2.04 12.02
C GLY A 41 -8.26 1.60 13.43
N ALA A 42 -7.37 0.60 13.59
CA ALA A 42 -6.89 0.19 14.90
C ALA A 42 -6.09 1.31 15.61
N CYS A 43 -5.22 2.02 14.88
CA CYS A 43 -4.45 3.15 15.43
C CYS A 43 -5.39 4.31 15.84
N ALA A 44 -6.37 4.64 15.00
CA ALA A 44 -7.37 5.67 15.32
C ALA A 44 -8.20 5.31 16.55
N ALA A 45 -8.65 4.05 16.64
CA ALA A 45 -9.41 3.56 17.79
C ALA A 45 -8.58 3.62 19.08
N LEU A 46 -7.33 3.16 19.06
CA LEU A 46 -6.44 3.20 20.22
C LEU A 46 -6.18 4.63 20.69
N GLU A 47 -5.92 5.55 19.76
CA GLU A 47 -5.69 6.95 20.11
C GLU A 47 -6.95 7.60 20.70
N ALA A 48 -8.13 7.36 20.12
CA ALA A 48 -9.38 7.87 20.67
C ALA A 48 -9.71 7.27 22.05
N ARG A 49 -9.44 5.96 22.25
CA ARG A 49 -9.60 5.30 23.56
C ARG A 49 -8.65 5.88 24.62
N ALA A 50 -7.41 6.21 24.24
CA ALA A 50 -6.45 6.84 25.15
C ALA A 50 -6.92 8.23 25.64
N GLN A 51 -7.80 8.89 24.89
CA GLN A 51 -8.44 10.16 25.25
C GLN A 51 -9.79 9.99 25.98
N GLY A 52 -10.18 8.74 26.31
CA GLY A 52 -11.41 8.45 27.06
C GLY A 52 -12.67 8.23 26.22
N ALA A 53 -12.61 8.37 24.89
CA ALA A 53 -13.80 8.23 24.03
C ALA A 53 -14.35 6.79 24.04
N ASN A 54 -15.67 6.62 24.03
CA ASN A 54 -16.31 5.32 23.75
C ASN A 54 -16.22 5.01 22.25
N VAL A 55 -15.43 4.01 21.87
CA VAL A 55 -15.14 3.69 20.46
C VAL A 55 -15.87 2.43 20.02
N LEU A 56 -16.52 2.49 18.86
CA LEU A 56 -17.03 1.33 18.12
C LEU A 56 -16.26 1.19 16.80
N ILE A 57 -15.70 0.01 16.56
CA ILE A 57 -15.00 -0.34 15.32
C ILE A 57 -15.90 -1.27 14.49
N ALA A 58 -16.29 -0.84 13.30
CA ALA A 58 -17.08 -1.64 12.38
C ALA A 58 -16.20 -2.16 11.23
N ASP A 59 -16.33 -3.44 10.86
CA ASP A 59 -15.63 -4.03 9.72
C ASP A 59 -16.55 -4.93 8.90
N ARG A 60 -16.46 -4.84 7.58
CA ARG A 60 -17.26 -5.66 6.66
C ARG A 60 -16.97 -7.16 6.80
N PHE A 61 -15.80 -7.52 7.31
CA PHE A 61 -15.36 -8.90 7.54
C PHE A 61 -14.99 -9.07 9.02
N THR A 62 -13.88 -9.74 9.30
CA THR A 62 -13.41 -10.06 10.66
C THR A 62 -12.20 -9.22 11.09
N GLY A 63 -11.94 -8.12 10.37
CA GLY A 63 -10.80 -7.22 10.55
C GLY A 63 -9.52 -7.64 9.79
N GLY A 64 -8.51 -6.78 9.85
CA GLY A 64 -7.16 -6.98 9.33
C GLY A 64 -6.93 -6.37 7.95
N GLY A 65 -7.89 -6.56 7.04
CA GLY A 65 -7.85 -6.00 5.69
C GLY A 65 -6.51 -6.28 4.98
N ALA A 66 -6.02 -5.29 4.22
CA ALA A 66 -4.73 -5.40 3.55
C ALA A 66 -3.53 -5.38 4.52
N SER A 67 -3.69 -4.79 5.71
CA SER A 67 -2.63 -4.70 6.72
C SER A 67 -2.18 -6.09 7.19
N ALA A 68 -3.13 -6.98 7.48
CA ALA A 68 -2.85 -8.36 7.90
C ALA A 68 -2.19 -9.23 6.80
N LYS A 69 -2.32 -8.84 5.53
CA LYS A 69 -1.72 -9.53 4.37
C LYS A 69 -0.38 -8.94 3.94
N SER A 70 0.02 -7.83 4.55
CA SER A 70 1.24 -7.13 4.17
C SER A 70 2.48 -7.85 4.72
N GLY A 71 3.66 -7.42 4.26
CA GLY A 71 4.93 -7.84 4.86
C GLY A 71 5.13 -7.38 6.32
N GLY A 72 4.25 -6.54 6.87
CA GLY A 72 4.39 -6.00 8.23
C GLY A 72 5.53 -5.00 8.37
N VAL A 73 5.91 -4.36 7.26
CA VAL A 73 6.97 -3.36 7.21
C VAL A 73 6.38 -2.01 7.55
N VAL A 74 6.92 -1.34 8.56
CA VAL A 74 6.64 0.06 8.89
C VAL A 74 7.86 0.86 8.46
N TYR A 75 7.65 1.89 7.63
CA TYR A 75 8.73 2.79 7.24
C TYR A 75 9.01 3.77 8.38
N ALA A 76 10.08 3.52 9.12
CA ALA A 76 10.48 4.32 10.26
C ALA A 76 11.96 4.69 10.16
N GLY A 77 12.28 5.93 10.49
CA GLY A 77 13.64 6.46 10.44
C GLY A 77 13.83 7.55 11.49
N GLY A 78 14.84 8.38 11.28
CA GLY A 78 15.15 9.47 12.20
C GLY A 78 15.98 9.07 13.42
N GLY A 79 16.58 7.87 13.39
CA GLY A 79 17.47 7.38 14.44
C GLY A 79 16.74 6.47 15.43
N THR A 80 15.95 5.51 14.95
CA THR A 80 15.28 4.54 15.81
C THR A 80 16.30 3.71 16.59
N ARG A 81 15.92 3.17 17.76
CA ARG A 81 16.78 2.25 18.53
C ARG A 81 17.27 1.04 17.71
N HIS A 82 16.48 0.60 16.72
CA HIS A 82 16.84 -0.52 15.85
C HIS A 82 17.85 -0.10 14.77
N GLN A 83 17.77 1.12 14.25
CA GLN A 83 18.82 1.68 13.38
C GLN A 83 20.14 1.81 14.15
N GLN A 84 20.11 2.37 15.35
CA GLN A 84 21.29 2.54 16.21
C GLN A 84 21.93 1.19 16.57
N ALA A 85 21.12 0.20 16.97
CA ALA A 85 21.60 -1.15 17.27
C ALA A 85 22.21 -1.87 16.05
N ALA A 86 21.78 -1.53 14.84
CA ALA A 86 22.37 -2.01 13.59
C ALA A 86 23.58 -1.17 13.11
N GLY A 87 23.97 -0.11 13.83
CA GLY A 87 25.10 0.75 13.50
C GLY A 87 24.80 1.85 12.46
N PHE A 88 23.53 2.23 12.29
CA PHE A 88 23.12 3.29 11.36
C PHE A 88 22.74 4.57 12.10
N ASN A 89 23.29 5.68 11.63
CA ASN A 89 22.86 7.02 12.01
C ASN A 89 21.83 7.52 10.99
N ASP A 90 20.76 8.12 11.48
CA ASP A 90 19.69 8.73 10.67
C ASP A 90 19.12 9.93 11.46
N SER A 91 18.42 10.83 10.77
CA SER A 91 17.79 11.99 11.41
C SER A 91 16.44 12.31 10.76
N PRO A 92 15.51 12.97 11.47
CA PRO A 92 14.25 13.40 10.87
C PRO A 92 14.44 14.26 9.63
N GLU A 93 15.49 15.10 9.59
CA GLU A 93 15.82 15.91 8.41
C GLU A 93 16.28 15.05 7.23
N ALA A 94 17.19 14.09 7.44
CA ALA A 94 17.63 13.21 6.35
C ALA A 94 16.50 12.30 5.83
N MET A 95 15.59 11.89 6.72
CA MET A 95 14.38 11.18 6.32
C MET A 95 13.44 12.10 5.51
N PHE A 96 13.28 13.36 5.92
CA PHE A 96 12.49 14.36 5.19
C PHE A 96 13.07 14.64 3.79
N ASP A 97 14.37 14.89 3.68
CA ASP A 97 15.03 15.17 2.40
C ASP A 97 14.81 14.04 1.40
N TYR A 98 15.00 12.79 1.85
CA TYR A 98 14.74 11.61 1.05
C TYR A 98 13.25 11.47 0.67
N LEU A 99 12.33 11.58 1.65
CA LEU A 99 10.91 11.40 1.38
C LEU A 99 10.30 12.55 0.57
N LYS A 100 10.88 13.75 0.60
CA LYS A 100 10.43 14.87 -0.22
C LYS A 100 10.56 14.54 -1.71
N HIS A 101 11.65 13.88 -2.07
CA HIS A 101 11.85 13.35 -3.42
C HIS A 101 10.85 12.23 -3.75
N GLU A 102 10.68 11.24 -2.86
CA GLU A 102 9.77 10.10 -3.10
C GLU A 102 8.29 10.50 -3.14
N THR A 103 7.87 11.48 -2.36
CA THR A 103 6.44 11.83 -2.19
C THR A 103 5.99 12.93 -3.14
N GLY A 104 6.91 13.60 -3.85
CA GLY A 104 6.59 14.53 -4.93
C GLY A 104 5.59 15.63 -4.55
N GLY A 105 5.67 16.13 -3.30
CA GLY A 105 4.79 17.20 -2.80
C GLY A 105 3.31 16.84 -2.69
N VAL A 106 2.96 15.55 -2.58
CA VAL A 106 1.54 15.12 -2.46
C VAL A 106 0.87 15.58 -1.16
N VAL A 107 1.68 15.86 -0.14
CA VAL A 107 1.30 16.56 1.09
C VAL A 107 2.18 17.79 1.26
N SER A 108 1.78 18.71 2.14
CA SER A 108 2.63 19.86 2.49
C SER A 108 3.95 19.45 3.16
N ASP A 109 4.99 20.27 2.98
CA ASP A 109 6.28 20.10 3.67
C ASP A 109 6.10 20.07 5.20
N ASP A 110 5.19 20.87 5.77
CA ASP A 110 4.87 20.85 7.22
C ASP A 110 4.41 19.46 7.68
N THR A 111 3.49 18.85 6.93
CA THR A 111 3.00 17.50 7.24
C THR A 111 4.06 16.44 7.05
N LEU A 112 4.89 16.54 6.01
CA LEU A 112 5.98 15.58 5.81
C LEU A 112 7.04 15.71 6.91
N ARG A 113 7.38 16.93 7.35
CA ARG A 113 8.28 17.17 8.48
C ARG A 113 7.72 16.57 9.77
N ARG A 114 6.43 16.74 10.06
CA ARG A 114 5.78 16.09 11.22
C ARG A 114 5.84 14.57 11.12
N PHE A 115 5.56 13.99 9.95
CA PHE A 115 5.68 12.55 9.74
C PHE A 115 7.09 12.02 10.05
N CYS A 116 8.14 12.74 9.63
CA CYS A 116 9.53 12.36 9.90
C CYS A 116 9.92 12.59 11.37
N ALA A 117 9.49 13.70 11.97
CA ALA A 117 9.74 14.01 13.39
C ALA A 117 9.06 13.00 14.34
N ASP A 118 7.83 12.58 14.01
CA ASP A 118 7.08 11.61 14.78
C ASP A 118 7.50 10.15 14.47
N SER A 119 8.44 9.91 13.56
CA SER A 119 8.73 8.56 13.05
C SER A 119 9.23 7.61 14.15
N VAL A 120 10.16 8.07 14.99
CA VAL A 120 10.70 7.30 16.12
C VAL A 120 9.59 7.00 17.14
N SER A 121 8.84 8.02 17.55
CA SER A 121 7.77 7.87 18.56
C SER A 121 6.61 7.01 18.06
N ASN A 122 6.32 7.02 16.75
CA ASN A 122 5.32 6.13 16.14
C ASN A 122 5.73 4.67 16.19
N LEU A 123 7.02 4.35 15.99
CA LEU A 123 7.50 2.98 16.09
C LEU A 123 7.48 2.51 17.55
N GLU A 124 7.93 3.33 18.48
CA GLU A 124 7.88 3.04 19.93
C GLU A 124 6.44 2.89 20.43
N TRP A 125 5.50 3.69 19.90
CA TRP A 125 4.08 3.56 20.21
C TRP A 125 3.53 2.20 19.78
N LEU A 126 3.90 1.68 18.60
CA LEU A 126 3.53 0.33 18.19
C LEU A 126 4.11 -0.74 19.13
N GLU A 127 5.36 -0.57 19.57
CA GLU A 127 6.01 -1.47 20.54
C GLU A 127 5.31 -1.44 21.90
N SER A 128 4.81 -0.28 22.34
CA SER A 128 4.02 -0.15 23.57
C SER A 128 2.70 -0.91 23.53
N HIS A 129 2.14 -1.11 22.32
CA HIS A 129 0.98 -1.99 22.07
C HIS A 129 1.36 -3.45 21.77
N GLY A 130 2.64 -3.79 21.98
CA GLY A 130 3.17 -5.14 21.95
C GLY A 130 3.67 -5.60 20.59
N ALA A 131 3.68 -4.76 19.55
CA ALA A 131 4.23 -5.15 18.24
C ALA A 131 5.76 -5.25 18.31
N PRO A 132 6.37 -6.43 18.09
CA PRO A 132 7.81 -6.60 18.27
C PRO A 132 8.60 -6.17 17.02
N TYR A 133 9.75 -5.54 17.22
CA TYR A 133 10.72 -5.17 16.18
C TYR A 133 12.14 -5.56 16.59
N ALA A 134 13.02 -5.72 15.61
CA ALA A 134 14.43 -6.04 15.82
C ALA A 134 15.31 -5.48 14.69
N HIS A 135 16.62 -5.52 14.88
CA HIS A 135 17.59 -4.79 14.05
C HIS A 135 18.37 -5.67 13.06
N GLN A 136 18.15 -6.99 13.04
CA GLN A 136 18.95 -7.89 12.20
C GLN A 136 18.77 -7.55 10.71
N MET A 137 19.88 -7.33 10.01
CA MET A 137 19.92 -6.97 8.59
C MET A 137 20.28 -8.16 7.70
N PRO A 138 19.67 -8.29 6.50
CA PRO A 138 19.99 -9.38 5.60
C PRO A 138 21.41 -9.22 5.02
N PRO A 139 22.08 -10.34 4.67
CA PRO A 139 23.41 -10.31 4.08
C PRO A 139 23.40 -9.60 2.72
N GLY A 140 24.55 -9.06 2.31
CA GLY A 140 24.71 -8.40 1.01
C GLY A 140 24.23 -6.95 0.96
N GLY A 141 24.27 -6.22 2.08
CA GLY A 141 24.05 -4.77 2.11
C GLY A 141 22.58 -4.34 2.26
N GLY A 142 21.67 -5.25 2.62
CA GLY A 142 20.37 -4.85 3.16
C GLY A 142 19.26 -4.50 2.16
N LYS A 143 19.51 -4.41 0.85
CA LYS A 143 18.48 -4.05 -0.15
C LYS A 143 17.77 -5.27 -0.70
N THR A 144 16.45 -5.36 -0.55
CA THR A 144 15.66 -6.49 -1.06
C THR A 144 14.19 -6.08 -1.20
N SER A 145 13.41 -6.80 -2.00
CA SER A 145 11.96 -6.58 -2.05
C SER A 145 11.25 -7.02 -0.77
N TYR A 146 11.73 -8.10 -0.13
CA TYR A 146 11.26 -8.57 1.16
C TYR A 146 12.33 -9.47 1.82
N PRO A 147 12.72 -9.24 3.08
CA PRO A 147 13.76 -10.02 3.74
C PRO A 147 13.30 -11.44 4.12
N PRO A 148 14.21 -12.43 4.20
CA PRO A 148 13.93 -13.75 4.78
C PRO A 148 13.64 -13.68 6.28
N ASP A 149 13.08 -14.75 6.84
CA ASP A 149 12.87 -14.86 8.29
C ASP A 149 14.21 -14.73 9.04
N GLY A 150 14.18 -14.03 10.18
CA GLY A 150 15.38 -13.70 10.96
C GLY A 150 15.96 -12.30 10.68
N TYR A 151 15.46 -11.59 9.66
CA TYR A 151 15.88 -10.23 9.34
C TYR A 151 14.68 -9.26 9.39
N PHE A 152 14.89 -8.13 10.08
CA PHE A 152 13.82 -7.23 10.50
C PHE A 152 14.10 -5.74 10.22
N LEU A 153 15.32 -5.39 9.81
CA LEU A 153 15.67 -4.07 9.31
C LEU A 153 16.32 -4.19 7.93
N TYR A 154 15.88 -3.39 6.96
CA TYR A 154 16.38 -3.46 5.58
C TYR A 154 16.14 -2.15 4.80
N TYR A 155 16.85 -1.97 3.69
CA TYR A 155 16.61 -0.90 2.73
C TYR A 155 15.40 -1.24 1.89
N SER A 156 14.31 -0.49 2.10
CA SER A 156 12.98 -0.83 1.60
C SER A 156 12.49 0.11 0.50
N GLY A 157 13.33 1.05 0.06
CA GLY A 157 13.09 1.97 -1.04
C GLY A 157 14.35 2.20 -1.89
N ASN A 158 14.59 3.47 -2.21
CA ASN A 158 15.65 3.96 -3.07
C ASN A 158 16.84 4.54 -2.30
N GLU A 159 16.95 4.31 -1.00
CA GLU A 159 17.93 5.01 -0.16
C GLU A 159 19.39 4.77 -0.61
N LEU A 160 19.67 3.61 -1.21
CA LEU A 160 20.99 3.27 -1.77
C LEU A 160 21.20 3.75 -3.22
N VAL A 161 20.20 4.36 -3.87
CA VAL A 161 20.33 4.88 -5.23
C VAL A 161 20.99 6.27 -5.13
N PRO A 162 22.12 6.53 -5.81
CA PRO A 162 22.87 7.77 -5.66
C PRO A 162 22.03 9.05 -5.84
N ASP A 163 21.14 9.06 -6.84
CA ASP A 163 20.27 10.20 -7.14
C ASP A 163 19.22 10.51 -6.05
N HIS A 164 19.03 9.59 -5.11
CA HIS A 164 18.11 9.71 -3.98
C HIS A 164 18.86 9.96 -2.65
N GLY A 165 20.19 10.08 -2.71
CA GLY A 165 21.03 10.33 -1.55
C GLY A 165 20.85 11.74 -0.99
N GLY A 166 21.15 11.89 0.30
CA GLY A 166 21.24 13.18 0.98
C GLY A 166 22.67 13.47 1.46
N PRO A 167 22.86 14.55 2.24
CA PRO A 167 24.17 14.88 2.81
C PRO A 167 24.64 13.85 3.85
N LEU A 168 23.73 13.07 4.43
CA LEU A 168 24.03 11.96 5.34
C LEU A 168 24.10 10.61 4.59
N PRO A 169 24.90 9.65 5.07
CA PRO A 169 24.93 8.30 4.53
C PRO A 169 23.53 7.65 4.50
N PRO A 170 23.22 6.80 3.51
CA PRO A 170 21.94 6.09 3.43
C PRO A 170 21.61 5.25 4.67
N ALA A 171 20.40 5.40 5.20
CA ALA A 171 19.91 4.62 6.34
C ALA A 171 18.78 3.65 5.94
N PRO A 172 18.76 2.40 6.45
CA PRO A 172 17.65 1.48 6.26
C PRO A 172 16.47 1.93 7.11
N ARG A 173 15.27 1.98 6.52
CA ARG A 173 14.05 2.44 7.20
C ARG A 173 12.91 1.43 7.18
N GLY A 174 13.08 0.29 6.50
CA GLY A 174 12.10 -0.79 6.49
C GLY A 174 12.15 -1.62 7.76
N HIS A 175 11.28 -1.32 8.74
CA HIS A 175 11.16 -2.06 9.99
C HIS A 175 10.07 -3.13 9.86
N ARG A 176 10.45 -4.40 9.74
CA ARG A 176 9.53 -5.53 9.66
C ARG A 176 9.17 -6.01 11.06
N THR A 177 7.88 -6.19 11.30
CA THR A 177 7.36 -6.76 12.56
C THR A 177 7.89 -8.18 12.74
N VAL A 178 8.43 -8.50 13.92
CA VAL A 178 9.04 -9.79 14.23
C VAL A 178 7.99 -10.88 14.24
N GLY A 179 8.20 -11.90 13.40
CA GLY A 179 7.28 -13.02 13.26
C GLY A 179 7.65 -13.94 12.11
N LYS A 180 7.12 -15.16 12.13
CA LYS A 180 7.29 -16.12 11.03
C LYS A 180 6.44 -15.71 9.82
N GLY A 181 7.00 -15.78 8.63
CA GLY A 181 6.27 -15.49 7.39
C GLY A 181 5.90 -14.01 7.22
N GLN A 182 4.65 -13.72 6.85
CA GLN A 182 4.20 -12.34 6.60
C GLN A 182 3.97 -11.58 7.90
N GLY A 183 4.80 -10.57 8.19
CA GLY A 183 4.76 -9.81 9.44
C GLY A 183 3.47 -9.01 9.66
N GLY A 184 2.71 -8.72 8.60
CA GLY A 184 1.49 -7.92 8.69
C GLY A 184 0.41 -8.56 9.56
N ALA A 185 0.30 -9.89 9.52
CA ALA A 185 -0.64 -10.64 10.35
C ALA A 185 -0.29 -10.50 11.84
N VAL A 186 1.01 -10.50 12.16
CA VAL A 186 1.51 -10.34 13.54
C VAL A 186 1.25 -8.92 14.02
N LEU A 187 1.63 -7.90 13.23
CA LEU A 187 1.34 -6.50 13.55
C LEU A 187 -0.14 -6.27 13.84
N PHE A 188 -1.01 -6.76 12.95
CA PHE A 188 -2.44 -6.60 13.13
C PHE A 188 -2.98 -7.37 14.33
N ALA A 189 -2.45 -8.56 14.64
CA ALA A 189 -2.85 -9.32 15.81
C ALA A 189 -2.58 -8.54 17.12
N HIS A 190 -1.42 -7.88 17.23
CA HIS A 190 -1.11 -7.02 18.38
C HIS A 190 -2.02 -5.81 18.45
N LEU A 191 -2.22 -5.09 17.34
CA LEU A 191 -3.14 -3.95 17.29
C LEU A 191 -4.57 -4.35 17.64
N LYS A 192 -5.05 -5.50 17.13
CA LYS A 192 -6.37 -6.05 17.45
C LYS A 192 -6.50 -6.35 18.94
N ALA A 193 -5.51 -7.03 19.52
CA ALA A 193 -5.49 -7.34 20.95
C ALA A 193 -5.47 -6.06 21.80
N ALA A 194 -4.67 -5.06 21.40
CA ALA A 194 -4.60 -3.77 22.06
C ALA A 194 -5.95 -3.02 22.02
N CYS A 195 -6.63 -2.97 20.86
CA CYS A 195 -7.96 -2.34 20.75
C CYS A 195 -8.97 -2.99 21.71
N LEU A 196 -8.99 -4.32 21.75
CA LEU A 196 -9.89 -5.07 22.64
C LEU A 196 -9.54 -4.84 24.12
N LYS A 197 -8.25 -4.86 24.47
CA LYS A 197 -7.77 -4.55 25.83
C LYS A 197 -8.11 -3.13 26.26
N ALA A 198 -8.06 -2.17 25.34
CA ALA A 198 -8.44 -0.78 25.59
C ALA A 198 -9.97 -0.59 25.71
N GLY A 199 -10.79 -1.63 25.48
CA GLY A 199 -12.24 -1.60 25.60
C GLY A 199 -12.97 -1.07 24.37
N ALA A 200 -12.36 -1.10 23.18
CA ALA A 200 -13.07 -0.78 21.94
C ALA A 200 -14.13 -1.85 21.65
N LYS A 201 -15.37 -1.44 21.38
CA LYS A 201 -16.44 -2.34 20.92
C LYS A 201 -16.26 -2.65 19.44
N THR A 202 -16.76 -3.79 18.99
CA THR A 202 -16.63 -4.22 17.60
C THR A 202 -17.96 -4.62 16.99
N LEU A 203 -18.17 -4.21 15.73
CA LEU A 203 -19.29 -4.64 14.89
C LEU A 203 -18.71 -5.30 13.63
N LEU A 204 -18.61 -6.64 13.64
CA LEU A 204 -17.99 -7.42 12.57
C LEU A 204 -19.03 -7.94 11.59
N GLN A 205 -18.57 -8.30 10.38
CA GLN A 205 -19.44 -8.71 9.28
C GLN A 205 -20.52 -7.65 8.95
N ALA A 206 -20.13 -6.37 9.07
CA ALA A 206 -20.99 -5.20 8.95
C ALA A 206 -20.49 -4.29 7.83
N ALA A 207 -21.19 -4.32 6.70
CA ALA A 207 -20.87 -3.49 5.55
C ALA A 207 -21.53 -2.12 5.68
N ALA A 208 -20.74 -1.04 5.84
CA ALA A 208 -21.27 0.32 5.81
C ALA A 208 -21.93 0.62 4.45
N ARG A 209 -23.19 1.09 4.47
CA ARG A 209 -23.99 1.35 3.27
C ARG A 209 -24.21 2.83 3.01
N ARG A 210 -24.40 3.64 4.06
CA ARG A 210 -24.59 5.09 3.94
C ARG A 210 -24.23 5.80 5.23
N LEU A 211 -23.91 7.09 5.10
CA LEU A 211 -23.78 8.01 6.22
C LEU A 211 -25.15 8.62 6.54
N LEU A 212 -25.35 9.01 7.79
CA LEU A 212 -26.49 9.80 8.24
C LEU A 212 -26.01 11.23 8.50
N VAL A 213 -26.76 12.22 8.01
CA VAL A 213 -26.39 13.64 8.10
C VAL A 213 -27.56 14.50 8.57
N ASP A 214 -27.24 15.52 9.36
CA ASP A 214 -28.21 16.51 9.83
C ASP A 214 -28.47 17.62 8.77
N PRO A 215 -29.43 18.54 9.00
CA PRO A 215 -29.73 19.60 8.04
C PRO A 215 -28.59 20.61 7.80
N ARG A 216 -27.56 20.61 8.67
CA ARG A 216 -26.36 21.44 8.53
C ARG A 216 -25.24 20.70 7.79
N GLY A 217 -25.47 19.45 7.38
CA GLY A 217 -24.50 18.60 6.70
C GLY A 217 -23.50 17.90 7.62
N ARG A 218 -23.70 17.92 8.94
CA ARG A 218 -22.84 17.18 9.88
C ARG A 218 -23.14 15.69 9.80
N VAL A 219 -22.10 14.87 9.70
CA VAL A 219 -22.20 13.41 9.77
C VAL A 219 -22.44 12.98 11.22
N LEU A 220 -23.56 12.29 11.44
CA LEU A 220 -24.02 11.83 12.76
C LEU A 220 -23.72 10.35 13.04
N GLY A 221 -23.39 9.58 12.00
CA GLY A 221 -23.25 8.14 12.11
C GLY A 221 -23.33 7.43 10.77
N ALA A 222 -23.47 6.11 10.81
CA ALA A 222 -23.58 5.28 9.62
C ALA A 222 -24.60 4.15 9.78
N GLU A 223 -25.20 3.76 8.66
CA GLU A 223 -26.02 2.54 8.57
C GLU A 223 -25.18 1.42 7.95
N PHE A 224 -25.27 0.24 8.58
CA PHE A 224 -24.56 -0.96 8.20
C PHE A 224 -25.55 -2.04 7.80
N TRP A 225 -25.15 -2.90 6.87
CA TRP A 225 -25.77 -4.20 6.69
C TRP A 225 -24.96 -5.25 7.43
N CYS A 226 -25.53 -5.76 8.51
CA CYS A 226 -24.88 -6.69 9.43
C CYS A 226 -25.38 -8.11 9.20
N MET A 227 -24.46 -9.06 9.06
CA MET A 227 -24.82 -10.49 9.06
C MET A 227 -25.38 -10.87 10.44
N PRO A 228 -26.47 -11.66 10.54
CA PRO A 228 -27.00 -12.08 11.83
C PRO A 228 -25.97 -12.91 12.61
N GLU A 229 -25.58 -12.44 13.79
CA GLU A 229 -24.54 -13.06 14.61
C GLU A 229 -24.88 -14.52 14.94
N GLY A 230 -23.86 -15.39 14.97
CA GLY A 230 -24.02 -16.82 15.24
C GLY A 230 -24.71 -17.65 14.14
N SER A 231 -25.33 -17.01 13.15
CA SER A 231 -26.06 -17.71 12.08
C SER A 231 -25.16 -18.57 11.17
N LYS A 232 -25.73 -19.60 10.54
CA LYS A 232 -25.03 -20.44 9.55
C LYS A 232 -24.52 -19.60 8.37
N GLN A 233 -25.27 -18.56 8.00
CA GLN A 233 -24.96 -17.63 6.91
C GLN A 233 -23.78 -16.73 7.28
N ALA A 234 -23.71 -16.23 8.51
CA ALA A 234 -22.55 -15.48 9.00
C ALA A 234 -21.29 -16.35 9.01
N GLN A 235 -21.38 -17.60 9.49
CA GLN A 235 -20.26 -18.55 9.45
C GLN A 235 -19.80 -18.83 8.01
N LEU A 236 -20.74 -19.00 7.07
CA LEU A 236 -20.43 -19.20 5.66
C LEU A 236 -19.77 -17.96 5.04
N HIS A 237 -20.28 -16.77 5.33
CA HIS A 237 -19.69 -15.49 4.89
C HIS A 237 -18.23 -15.35 5.34
N ALA A 238 -17.94 -15.62 6.62
CA ALA A 238 -16.58 -15.59 7.17
C ALA A 238 -15.66 -16.64 6.52
N ARG A 239 -16.14 -17.87 6.32
CA ARG A 239 -15.35 -18.93 5.66
C ARG A 239 -15.03 -18.61 4.20
N LEU A 240 -16.01 -18.13 3.44
CA LEU A 240 -15.83 -17.80 2.02
C LEU A 240 -14.91 -16.60 1.83
N SER A 241 -15.07 -15.54 2.63
CA SER A 241 -14.20 -14.37 2.59
C SER A 241 -12.76 -14.71 2.96
N ALA A 242 -12.54 -15.45 4.06
CA ALA A 242 -11.20 -15.90 4.46
C ALA A 242 -10.53 -16.80 3.38
N ARG A 243 -11.31 -17.67 2.74
CA ARG A 243 -10.82 -18.51 1.63
C ARG A 243 -10.47 -17.68 0.40
N ALA A 244 -11.27 -16.68 0.05
CA ALA A 244 -10.97 -15.76 -1.05
C ALA A 244 -9.69 -14.97 -0.80
N GLU A 245 -9.44 -14.54 0.45
CA GLU A 245 -8.20 -13.86 0.80
C GLU A 245 -6.97 -14.75 0.66
N ARG A 246 -7.04 -15.97 1.21
CA ARG A 246 -5.92 -16.92 1.22
C ARG A 246 -5.51 -17.34 -0.18
N LEU A 247 -6.46 -17.49 -1.09
CA LEU A 247 -6.23 -18.04 -2.43
C LEU A 247 -6.08 -16.97 -3.52
N GLN A 248 -6.16 -15.67 -3.19
CA GLN A 248 -6.18 -14.59 -4.18
C GLN A 248 -4.97 -14.62 -5.13
N ASN A 249 -3.79 -14.96 -4.60
CA ASN A 249 -2.55 -14.99 -5.38
C ASN A 249 -2.40 -16.21 -6.27
N PHE A 250 -3.13 -17.29 -5.98
CA PHE A 250 -3.02 -18.56 -6.70
C PHE A 250 -4.18 -18.77 -7.68
N ALA A 251 -5.40 -18.40 -7.29
CA ALA A 251 -6.61 -18.68 -8.04
C ALA A 251 -7.57 -17.47 -8.07
N PRO A 252 -7.17 -16.33 -8.67
CA PRO A 252 -7.96 -15.10 -8.64
C PRO A 252 -9.37 -15.27 -9.25
N GLY A 253 -9.51 -16.04 -10.34
CA GLY A 253 -10.81 -16.32 -10.96
C GLY A 253 -11.77 -17.08 -10.04
N TYR A 254 -11.28 -18.04 -9.27
CA TYR A 254 -12.07 -18.75 -8.25
C TYR A 254 -12.45 -17.81 -7.10
N CYS A 255 -11.52 -16.98 -6.64
CA CYS A 255 -11.78 -16.00 -5.59
C CYS A 255 -12.86 -15.00 -5.99
N ASN A 256 -12.96 -14.62 -7.27
CA ASN A 256 -14.04 -13.78 -7.78
C ASN A 256 -15.42 -14.44 -7.59
N LYS A 257 -15.53 -15.77 -7.82
CA LYS A 257 -16.77 -16.52 -7.58
C LYS A 257 -17.13 -16.53 -6.09
N LEU A 258 -16.14 -16.68 -5.21
CA LEU A 258 -16.35 -16.60 -3.75
C LEU A 258 -16.87 -15.23 -3.31
N ARG A 259 -16.28 -14.14 -3.83
CA ARG A 259 -16.72 -12.76 -3.54
C ARG A 259 -18.16 -12.51 -3.99
N LYS A 260 -18.54 -13.01 -5.16
CA LYS A 260 -19.94 -12.95 -5.64
C LYS A 260 -20.90 -13.63 -4.66
N LYS A 261 -20.53 -14.81 -4.13
CA LYS A 261 -21.32 -15.49 -3.08
C LYS A 261 -21.37 -14.73 -1.76
N VAL A 262 -20.25 -14.14 -1.33
CA VAL A 262 -20.20 -13.29 -0.12
C VAL A 262 -21.15 -12.09 -0.25
N CYS A 263 -21.10 -11.37 -1.37
CA CYS A 263 -22.03 -10.26 -1.63
C CYS A 263 -23.49 -10.72 -1.77
N GLN A 264 -23.74 -11.93 -2.28
CA GLN A 264 -25.08 -12.51 -2.30
C GLN A 264 -25.60 -12.75 -0.87
N LEU A 265 -24.79 -13.36 0.00
CA LEU A 265 -25.15 -13.57 1.40
C LEU A 265 -25.46 -12.27 2.13
N GLU A 266 -24.67 -11.22 1.89
CA GLU A 266 -24.93 -9.89 2.43
C GLU A 266 -26.29 -9.32 1.98
N ARG A 267 -26.66 -9.50 0.70
CA ARG A 267 -27.95 -9.02 0.18
C ARG A 267 -29.14 -9.79 0.74
N ASP A 268 -29.01 -11.10 0.86
CA ASP A 268 -30.14 -11.97 1.22
C ASP A 268 -30.40 -11.98 2.72
N PHE A 269 -29.35 -11.90 3.54
CA PHE A 269 -29.43 -12.20 4.97
C PHE A 269 -29.01 -11.06 5.89
N ALA A 270 -28.28 -10.07 5.43
CA ALA A 270 -27.90 -8.97 6.31
C ALA A 270 -29.13 -8.13 6.71
N ARG A 271 -29.02 -7.47 7.86
CA ARG A 271 -30.05 -6.57 8.38
C ARG A 271 -29.46 -5.18 8.61
N PRO A 272 -30.24 -4.11 8.36
CA PRO A 272 -29.80 -2.76 8.64
C PRO A 272 -29.58 -2.58 10.14
N LEU A 273 -28.51 -1.88 10.51
CA LEU A 273 -28.19 -1.45 11.87
C LEU A 273 -27.58 -0.05 11.79
N ARG A 274 -28.09 0.90 12.58
CA ARG A 274 -27.64 2.29 12.62
C ARG A 274 -26.81 2.54 13.87
N VAL A 275 -25.62 3.09 13.66
CA VAL A 275 -24.71 3.47 14.74
C VAL A 275 -24.59 4.98 14.77
N GLN A 276 -24.94 5.58 15.91
CA GLN A 276 -24.68 6.99 16.18
C GLN A 276 -23.21 7.18 16.59
N ALA A 277 -22.57 8.21 16.03
CA ALA A 277 -21.26 8.67 16.42
C ALA A 277 -21.37 10.11 16.94
N ARG A 278 -21.22 10.33 18.26
CA ARG A 278 -21.48 11.63 18.88
C ARG A 278 -20.49 12.71 18.44
N HIS A 279 -19.22 12.36 18.19
CA HIS A 279 -18.19 13.32 17.80
C HIS A 279 -17.67 13.11 16.37
N GLY A 280 -17.68 11.88 15.86
CA GLY A 280 -17.38 11.68 14.44
C GLY A 280 -17.17 10.25 13.97
N VAL A 281 -17.17 10.11 12.64
CA VAL A 281 -16.94 8.89 11.89
C VAL A 281 -15.57 8.96 11.21
N ILE A 282 -14.74 7.93 11.39
CA ILE A 282 -13.43 7.79 10.76
C ILE A 282 -13.49 6.70 9.69
N LEU A 283 -13.27 7.07 8.43
CA LEU A 283 -13.21 6.14 7.30
C LEU A 283 -11.79 5.59 7.10
N SER A 284 -11.62 4.28 7.26
CA SER A 284 -10.34 3.57 7.11
C SER A 284 -10.51 2.22 6.38
N THR A 285 -11.35 2.21 5.34
CA THR A 285 -11.76 1.02 4.57
C THR A 285 -10.75 0.56 3.51
N GLY A 286 -9.60 1.21 3.39
CA GLY A 286 -8.58 0.93 2.38
C GLY A 286 -8.87 1.56 1.01
N GLY A 287 -8.08 1.14 0.01
CA GLY A 287 -8.15 1.64 -1.38
C GLY A 287 -9.22 0.98 -2.24
N PHE A 288 -9.06 1.03 -3.57
CA PHE A 288 -10.10 0.59 -4.53
C PHE A 288 -9.61 -0.37 -5.62
N ILE A 289 -8.47 -1.04 -5.43
CA ILE A 289 -7.86 -1.94 -6.42
C ILE A 289 -8.77 -3.11 -6.88
N PHE A 290 -9.76 -3.51 -6.07
CA PHE A 290 -10.74 -4.54 -6.45
C PHE A 290 -11.98 -3.97 -7.16
N ASN A 291 -12.13 -2.65 -7.23
CA ASN A 291 -13.24 -2.00 -7.94
C ASN A 291 -12.86 -1.72 -9.40
N ARG A 292 -13.39 -2.53 -10.32
CA ARG A 292 -13.06 -2.47 -11.75
C ARG A 292 -13.62 -1.24 -12.44
N GLN A 293 -14.72 -0.69 -11.94
CA GLN A 293 -15.33 0.52 -12.48
C GLN A 293 -14.49 1.75 -12.11
N LEU A 294 -14.11 1.89 -10.83
CA LEU A 294 -13.24 2.98 -10.39
C LEU A 294 -11.86 2.93 -11.08
N LEU A 295 -11.28 1.73 -11.27
CA LEU A 295 -10.04 1.60 -12.05
C LEU A 295 -10.20 1.98 -13.52
N GLU A 296 -11.33 1.66 -14.16
CA GLU A 296 -11.57 2.08 -15.54
C GLU A 296 -11.71 3.60 -15.65
N GLN A 297 -12.40 4.21 -14.70
CA GLN A 297 -12.65 5.65 -14.68
C GLN A 297 -11.39 6.45 -14.39
N HIS A 298 -10.58 6.02 -13.42
CA HIS A 298 -9.48 6.84 -12.91
C HIS A 298 -8.09 6.35 -13.33
N ALA A 299 -7.86 5.04 -13.46
CA ALA A 299 -6.53 4.47 -13.69
C ALA A 299 -6.54 3.35 -14.75
N PRO A 300 -7.04 3.61 -15.98
CA PRO A 300 -7.28 2.57 -16.98
C PRO A 300 -6.00 1.82 -17.41
N LYS A 301 -4.84 2.49 -17.37
CA LYS A 301 -3.53 1.90 -17.68
C LYS A 301 -3.19 0.71 -16.78
N PHE A 302 -3.69 0.69 -15.54
CA PHE A 302 -3.35 -0.31 -14.52
C PHE A 302 -4.34 -1.48 -14.43
N ARG A 303 -5.34 -1.55 -15.32
CA ARG A 303 -6.38 -2.59 -15.25
C ARG A 303 -5.85 -4.01 -15.43
N ARG A 304 -4.72 -4.18 -16.11
CA ARG A 304 -4.10 -5.48 -16.39
C ARG A 304 -3.24 -5.97 -15.24
N ASN A 305 -2.93 -5.11 -14.27
CA ASN A 305 -2.04 -5.43 -13.17
C ASN A 305 -2.64 -6.48 -12.24
N PHE A 306 -1.74 -7.21 -11.59
CA PHE A 306 -2.09 -8.13 -10.54
C PHE A 306 -2.52 -7.34 -9.29
N LYS A 307 -3.72 -7.61 -8.77
CA LYS A 307 -4.31 -6.83 -7.67
C LYS A 307 -3.63 -7.14 -6.34
N VAL A 308 -3.03 -6.14 -5.70
CA VAL A 308 -2.47 -6.23 -4.34
C VAL A 308 -3.37 -5.48 -3.37
N GLY A 309 -4.00 -6.22 -2.45
CA GLY A 309 -4.89 -5.68 -1.43
C GLY A 309 -5.75 -6.78 -0.79
N ALA A 310 -6.80 -6.39 -0.08
CA ALA A 310 -7.83 -7.29 0.44
C ALA A 310 -9.16 -7.08 -0.29
N THR A 311 -10.09 -8.03 -0.18
CA THR A 311 -11.42 -7.98 -0.82
C THR A 311 -12.17 -6.69 -0.50
N GLY A 312 -12.01 -6.16 0.71
CA GLY A 312 -12.63 -4.90 1.13
C GLY A 312 -12.05 -3.64 0.48
N CYS A 313 -10.93 -3.74 -0.26
CA CYS A 313 -10.34 -2.61 -0.99
C CYS A 313 -11.10 -2.32 -2.29
N ASP A 314 -12.38 -1.95 -2.15
CA ASP A 314 -13.34 -1.70 -3.22
C ASP A 314 -13.78 -0.23 -3.34
N GLY A 315 -13.10 0.67 -2.61
CA GLY A 315 -13.41 2.10 -2.61
C GLY A 315 -14.71 2.48 -1.89
N SER A 316 -15.20 1.64 -0.98
CA SER A 316 -16.37 1.94 -0.14
C SER A 316 -16.21 3.25 0.66
N GLY A 317 -15.12 3.43 1.40
CA GLY A 317 -14.85 4.66 2.15
C GLY A 317 -14.75 5.89 1.27
N LEU A 318 -14.07 5.81 0.12
CA LEU A 318 -14.02 6.91 -0.86
C LEU A 318 -15.44 7.32 -1.32
N ARG A 319 -16.29 6.34 -1.65
CA ARG A 319 -17.66 6.60 -2.10
C ARG A 319 -18.60 7.07 -0.98
N LEU A 320 -18.40 6.60 0.24
CA LEU A 320 -19.14 7.09 1.42
C LEU A 320 -18.78 8.56 1.71
N GLY A 321 -17.50 8.92 1.66
CA GLY A 321 -17.10 10.33 1.82
C GLY A 321 -17.61 11.21 0.69
N ALA A 322 -17.54 10.72 -0.55
CA ALA A 322 -18.05 11.45 -1.71
C ALA A 322 -19.57 11.67 -1.68
N SER A 323 -20.34 10.74 -1.09
CA SER A 323 -21.81 10.87 -1.03
C SER A 323 -22.29 12.02 -0.14
N VAL A 324 -21.42 12.58 0.70
CA VAL A 324 -21.68 13.76 1.55
C VAL A 324 -20.81 14.97 1.17
N GLY A 325 -20.27 14.99 -0.05
CA GLY A 325 -19.53 16.13 -0.62
C GLY A 325 -18.00 16.02 -0.56
N GLY A 326 -17.46 14.96 0.05
CA GLY A 326 -16.01 14.76 0.19
C GLY A 326 -15.33 14.55 -1.16
N GLN A 327 -14.14 15.11 -1.35
CA GLN A 327 -13.44 15.06 -2.63
C GLN A 327 -12.41 13.93 -2.70
N GLY A 328 -12.42 13.17 -3.80
CA GLY A 328 -11.32 12.28 -4.14
C GLY A 328 -10.15 13.02 -4.78
N SER A 329 -8.92 12.59 -4.53
CA SER A 329 -7.72 13.12 -5.20
C SER A 329 -6.68 12.01 -5.42
N GLY A 330 -5.83 12.19 -6.43
CA GLY A 330 -4.81 11.23 -6.83
C GLY A 330 -5.36 9.87 -7.24
N LEU A 331 -6.62 9.80 -7.69
CA LEU A 331 -7.31 8.54 -8.00
C LEU A 331 -6.71 7.85 -9.24
N GLU A 332 -6.02 8.60 -10.09
CA GLU A 332 -5.23 8.11 -11.22
C GLU A 332 -3.95 7.40 -10.80
N ARG A 333 -3.46 7.69 -9.59
CA ARG A 333 -2.16 7.19 -9.12
C ARG A 333 -2.28 5.76 -8.66
N VAL A 334 -1.41 4.90 -9.18
CA VAL A 334 -1.31 3.49 -8.82
C VAL A 334 0.16 3.13 -8.72
N SER A 335 0.54 2.49 -7.62
CA SER A 335 1.89 1.91 -7.53
C SER A 335 1.90 0.57 -8.25
N ALA A 336 2.87 0.38 -9.13
CA ALA A 336 3.09 -0.80 -9.93
C ALA A 336 4.45 -1.39 -9.58
N TRP A 337 4.52 -2.59 -9.02
CA TRP A 337 5.75 -3.16 -8.48
C TRP A 337 6.43 -4.12 -9.44
N ARG A 338 7.47 -3.63 -10.11
CA ARG A 338 8.35 -4.46 -10.93
C ARG A 338 9.71 -4.62 -10.27
N PHE A 339 9.81 -5.60 -9.37
CA PHE A 339 11.07 -5.94 -8.72
C PHE A 339 11.96 -6.72 -9.67
N ILE A 340 13.13 -6.16 -9.99
CA ILE A 340 14.21 -6.89 -10.65
C ILE A 340 15.40 -7.14 -9.70
N ASN A 341 15.11 -7.16 -8.40
CA ASN A 341 16.04 -7.55 -7.35
C ASN A 341 15.25 -8.18 -6.19
N PRO A 342 15.51 -9.44 -5.80
CA PRO A 342 16.52 -10.38 -6.34
C PRO A 342 16.13 -11.03 -7.70
N PRO A 343 17.08 -11.68 -8.42
CA PRO A 343 18.52 -11.83 -8.14
C PRO A 343 19.27 -10.50 -8.15
N TYR A 344 20.29 -10.38 -7.29
CA TYR A 344 21.07 -9.15 -7.18
C TYR A 344 21.71 -8.77 -8.51
N SER A 345 22.15 -9.73 -9.31
CA SER A 345 22.82 -9.44 -10.58
C SER A 345 21.93 -8.84 -11.66
N TRP A 346 20.59 -8.93 -11.56
CA TRP A 346 19.71 -8.41 -12.61
C TRP A 346 19.80 -6.91 -12.82
N HIS A 347 20.01 -6.12 -11.76
CA HIS A 347 20.17 -4.68 -11.94
C HIS A 347 21.41 -4.34 -12.79
N LYS A 348 22.39 -5.24 -12.95
CA LYS A 348 23.55 -5.01 -13.83
C LYS A 348 23.23 -5.14 -15.32
N GLY A 349 22.09 -5.74 -15.66
CA GLY A 349 21.56 -5.73 -17.01
C GLY A 349 20.99 -4.35 -17.37
N ILE A 350 20.33 -4.28 -18.53
CA ILE A 350 19.60 -3.07 -18.92
C ILE A 350 18.12 -3.35 -19.13
N VAL A 351 17.26 -2.42 -18.71
CA VAL A 351 15.82 -2.48 -18.98
C VAL A 351 15.51 -1.59 -20.18
N VAL A 352 14.86 -2.18 -21.18
CA VAL A 352 14.50 -1.50 -22.43
C VAL A 352 13.02 -1.62 -22.73
N ASN A 353 12.48 -0.62 -23.42
CA ASN A 353 11.08 -0.60 -23.87
C ASN A 353 10.88 -1.49 -25.12
N ARG A 354 9.71 -1.40 -25.76
CA ARG A 354 9.38 -2.21 -26.94
C ARG A 354 10.23 -1.87 -28.18
N GLU A 355 10.80 -0.67 -28.26
CA GLU A 355 11.71 -0.24 -29.32
C GLU A 355 13.17 -0.62 -29.05
N GLY A 356 13.51 -1.10 -27.85
CA GLY A 356 14.88 -1.40 -27.45
C GLY A 356 15.63 -0.23 -26.80
N ARG A 357 14.92 0.84 -26.41
CA ARG A 357 15.48 2.03 -25.74
C ARG A 357 15.43 1.86 -24.22
N ARG A 358 16.53 2.18 -23.53
CA ARG A 358 16.53 2.29 -22.06
C ARG A 358 15.68 3.46 -21.58
N PHE A 359 15.05 3.32 -20.42
CA PHE A 359 14.17 4.37 -19.87
C PHE A 359 14.24 4.52 -18.35
N CYS A 360 15.08 3.75 -17.65
CA CYS A 360 15.17 3.83 -16.19
C CYS A 360 16.54 3.38 -15.68
N ASN A 361 16.79 3.72 -14.42
CA ASN A 361 17.83 3.14 -13.60
C ASN A 361 17.38 1.77 -13.07
N GLU A 362 18.12 0.71 -13.36
CA GLU A 362 17.73 -0.65 -13.00
C GLU A 362 17.95 -0.99 -11.50
N GLU A 363 18.57 -0.09 -10.73
CA GLU A 363 18.77 -0.25 -9.29
C GLU A 363 17.60 0.25 -8.45
N VAL A 364 16.70 1.05 -9.02
CA VAL A 364 15.59 1.65 -8.27
C VAL A 364 14.63 0.58 -7.73
N TYR A 365 13.91 0.96 -6.69
CA TYR A 365 12.87 0.18 -6.08
C TYR A 365 11.79 -0.18 -7.11
N GLY A 366 11.18 -1.36 -6.95
CA GLY A 366 10.30 -1.92 -7.99
C GLY A 366 9.10 -1.04 -8.33
N ALA A 367 8.61 -0.22 -7.39
CA ALA A 367 7.56 0.74 -7.69
C ALA A 367 8.03 1.90 -8.58
N THR A 368 9.24 2.40 -8.33
CA THR A 368 9.89 3.47 -9.11
C THR A 368 10.20 3.00 -10.53
N LEU A 369 10.58 1.73 -10.71
CA LEU A 369 10.73 1.14 -12.06
C LEU A 369 9.37 0.93 -12.73
N GLY A 370 8.39 0.42 -11.98
CA GLY A 370 7.08 0.06 -12.53
C GLY A 370 6.21 1.26 -12.92
N GLN A 371 6.44 2.45 -12.37
CA GLN A 371 5.72 3.67 -12.75
C GLN A 371 5.94 4.05 -14.23
N PRO A 372 7.15 4.38 -14.71
CA PRO A 372 7.37 4.70 -16.13
C PRO A 372 7.03 3.52 -17.04
N LEU A 373 7.25 2.28 -16.58
CA LEU A 373 6.82 1.08 -17.32
C LEU A 373 5.32 1.12 -17.65
N MET A 374 4.47 1.48 -16.69
CA MET A 374 3.02 1.52 -16.89
C MET A 374 2.55 2.82 -17.53
N GLU A 375 3.08 3.96 -17.10
CA GLU A 375 2.61 5.29 -17.52
C GLU A 375 3.06 5.66 -18.92
N GLU A 376 4.29 5.31 -19.28
CA GLU A 376 4.95 5.78 -20.50
C GLU A 376 5.20 4.65 -21.50
N GLN A 377 5.55 3.45 -21.02
CA GLN A 377 5.95 2.32 -21.88
C GLN A 377 4.79 1.36 -22.21
N GLY A 378 3.55 1.72 -21.86
CA GLY A 378 2.35 0.92 -22.13
C GLY A 378 2.35 -0.47 -21.49
N GLY A 379 3.10 -0.64 -20.40
CA GLY A 379 3.26 -1.89 -19.66
C GLY A 379 4.12 -2.94 -20.36
N LYS A 380 4.94 -2.57 -21.35
CA LYS A 380 5.83 -3.49 -22.07
C LYS A 380 7.31 -3.13 -21.89
N ALA A 381 8.10 -4.08 -21.41
CA ALA A 381 9.55 -3.92 -21.31
C ALA A 381 10.27 -5.27 -21.24
N TRP A 382 11.57 -5.22 -21.48
CA TRP A 382 12.48 -6.36 -21.46
C TRP A 382 13.68 -6.07 -20.57
N LEU A 383 14.08 -7.05 -19.76
CA LEU A 383 15.38 -7.05 -19.09
C LEU A 383 16.39 -7.79 -19.97
N VAL A 384 17.41 -7.07 -20.45
CA VAL A 384 18.46 -7.59 -21.32
C VAL A 384 19.68 -7.99 -20.50
N LEU A 385 20.16 -9.22 -20.72
CA LEU A 385 21.31 -9.83 -20.05
C LEU A 385 22.26 -10.45 -21.08
N ASP A 386 23.55 -10.48 -20.77
CA ASP A 386 24.53 -11.30 -21.50
C ASP A 386 24.70 -12.69 -20.85
N ALA A 387 25.47 -13.57 -21.49
CA ALA A 387 25.61 -14.95 -21.01
C ALA A 387 26.26 -15.07 -19.62
N PRO A 388 27.38 -14.39 -19.31
CA PRO A 388 27.96 -14.38 -17.97
C PRO A 388 26.97 -13.88 -16.91
N LEU A 389 26.26 -12.78 -17.17
CA LEU A 389 25.36 -12.20 -16.19
C LEU A 389 24.16 -13.11 -15.91
N ARG A 390 23.57 -13.70 -16.96
CA ARG A 390 22.49 -14.69 -16.80
C ARG A 390 22.94 -15.90 -15.98
N LYS A 391 24.13 -16.43 -16.23
CA LYS A 391 24.67 -17.58 -15.47
C LYS A 391 24.81 -17.23 -13.98
N LYS A 392 25.33 -16.03 -13.68
CA LYS A 392 25.44 -15.53 -12.31
C LYS A 392 24.07 -15.37 -11.64
N ALA A 393 23.11 -14.75 -12.31
CA ALA A 393 21.75 -14.56 -11.80
C ALA A 393 21.01 -15.88 -11.54
N ILE A 394 21.20 -16.90 -12.38
CA ILE A 394 20.64 -18.25 -12.13
C ILE A 394 21.24 -18.88 -10.87
N ARG A 395 22.57 -18.76 -10.69
CA ARG A 395 23.24 -19.28 -9.48
C ARG A 395 22.73 -18.58 -8.22
N GLU A 396 22.59 -17.27 -8.26
CA GLU A 396 21.99 -16.49 -7.16
C GLU A 396 20.56 -16.94 -6.88
N ALA A 397 19.72 -17.12 -7.91
CA ALA A 397 18.34 -17.56 -7.71
C ALA A 397 18.22 -18.97 -7.09
N LEU A 398 19.15 -19.88 -7.37
CA LEU A 398 19.17 -21.24 -6.82
C LEU A 398 19.76 -21.32 -5.40
N PHE A 399 20.82 -20.56 -5.14
CA PHE A 399 21.66 -20.75 -3.94
C PHE A 399 21.79 -19.51 -3.05
N GLY A 400 21.12 -18.39 -3.40
CA GLY A 400 21.21 -17.11 -2.70
C GLY A 400 20.30 -16.97 -1.47
N GLY A 401 19.60 -18.03 -1.06
CA GLY A 401 18.75 -18.02 0.14
C GLY A 401 17.48 -17.16 0.00
N TYR A 402 17.01 -16.89 -1.21
CA TYR A 402 15.78 -16.12 -1.45
C TYR A 402 14.53 -16.93 -1.12
N TRP A 403 13.40 -16.23 -0.93
CA TRP A 403 12.13 -16.90 -0.82
C TRP A 403 11.78 -17.63 -2.13
N TRP A 404 11.11 -18.77 -2.03
CA TRP A 404 10.69 -19.55 -3.20
C TRP A 404 9.85 -18.71 -4.18
N PHE A 405 9.04 -17.76 -3.69
CA PHE A 405 8.23 -16.88 -4.53
C PHE A 405 9.04 -15.79 -5.24
N GLN A 406 10.30 -15.55 -4.86
CA GLN A 406 11.26 -14.69 -5.56
C GLN A 406 12.10 -15.51 -6.56
N SER A 407 12.65 -16.64 -6.11
CA SER A 407 13.50 -17.51 -6.94
C SER A 407 12.76 -18.13 -8.12
N PHE A 408 11.55 -18.64 -7.90
CA PHE A 408 10.82 -19.37 -8.94
C PHE A 408 10.47 -18.49 -10.15
N PRO A 409 9.85 -17.30 -10.01
CA PRO A 409 9.60 -16.43 -11.15
C PRO A 409 10.89 -15.98 -11.85
N ALA A 410 11.97 -15.75 -11.10
CA ALA A 410 13.25 -15.35 -11.67
C ALA A 410 13.88 -16.44 -12.54
N LEU A 411 13.93 -17.67 -12.03
CA LEU A 411 14.38 -18.83 -12.79
C LEU A 411 13.47 -19.06 -14.00
N ALA A 412 12.16 -18.96 -13.82
CA ALA A 412 11.22 -19.16 -14.90
C ALA A 412 11.40 -18.13 -16.02
N LEU A 413 11.65 -16.86 -15.71
CA LEU A 413 11.96 -15.82 -16.70
C LEU A 413 13.26 -16.09 -17.46
N MET A 414 14.30 -16.56 -16.77
CA MET A 414 15.61 -16.80 -17.38
C MET A 414 15.70 -18.13 -18.14
N LEU A 415 14.87 -19.13 -17.79
CA LEU A 415 14.93 -20.49 -18.33
C LEU A 415 13.78 -20.79 -19.30
N PHE A 416 12.59 -20.26 -19.06
CA PHE A 416 11.39 -20.54 -19.85
C PHE A 416 10.94 -19.28 -20.61
N LYS A 417 10.69 -19.42 -21.92
CA LYS A 417 10.22 -18.34 -22.81
C LYS A 417 11.12 -17.11 -22.91
N VAL A 418 12.35 -17.16 -22.37
CA VAL A 418 13.38 -16.15 -22.62
C VAL A 418 13.66 -16.02 -24.13
N ARG A 419 13.79 -14.79 -24.63
CA ARG A 419 14.26 -14.56 -26.01
C ARG A 419 15.78 -14.54 -26.02
N LYS A 420 16.40 -15.09 -27.06
CA LYS A 420 17.85 -15.21 -27.18
C LYS A 420 18.32 -14.89 -28.60
N GLY A 421 19.52 -14.34 -28.73
CA GLY A 421 20.23 -14.15 -29.99
C GLY A 421 21.74 -14.25 -29.79
N LYS A 422 22.48 -14.74 -30.79
CA LYS A 422 23.96 -14.79 -30.72
C LYS A 422 24.56 -13.38 -30.76
N SER A 423 23.86 -12.44 -31.38
CA SER A 423 24.18 -11.02 -31.44
C SER A 423 23.00 -10.15 -30.95
N LEU A 424 23.25 -8.87 -30.70
CA LEU A 424 22.19 -7.91 -30.37
C LEU A 424 21.17 -7.75 -31.50
N SER A 425 21.60 -7.88 -32.76
CA SER A 425 20.69 -7.82 -33.91
C SER A 425 19.72 -9.01 -33.93
N GLU A 426 20.23 -10.22 -33.68
CA GLU A 426 19.39 -11.42 -33.57
C GLU A 426 18.44 -11.31 -32.37
N LEU A 427 18.91 -10.77 -31.24
CA LEU A 427 18.06 -10.57 -30.06
C LEU A 427 16.93 -9.58 -30.37
N ALA A 428 17.25 -8.44 -31.01
CA ALA A 428 16.27 -7.44 -31.40
C ALA A 428 15.19 -8.02 -32.32
N SER A 429 15.58 -8.83 -33.32
CA SER A 429 14.62 -9.55 -34.17
C SER A 429 13.74 -10.51 -33.36
N ALA A 430 14.29 -11.23 -32.37
CA ALA A 430 13.54 -12.17 -31.54
C ALA A 430 12.52 -11.49 -30.58
N THR A 431 12.71 -10.20 -30.30
CA THR A 431 11.82 -9.38 -29.45
C THR A 431 11.01 -8.35 -30.22
N ALA A 432 11.15 -8.30 -31.55
CA ALA A 432 10.58 -7.26 -32.42
C ALA A 432 10.98 -5.82 -32.02
N MET A 433 12.20 -5.64 -31.52
CA MET A 433 12.82 -4.33 -31.29
C MET A 433 13.56 -3.86 -32.56
N ASP A 434 13.89 -2.57 -32.60
CA ASP A 434 14.81 -2.04 -33.60
C ASP A 434 16.27 -2.44 -33.26
N PRO A 435 16.98 -3.14 -34.15
CA PRO A 435 18.36 -3.57 -33.90
C PRO A 435 19.35 -2.43 -33.63
N ALA A 436 19.20 -1.29 -34.32
CA ALA A 436 20.07 -0.14 -34.15
C ALA A 436 19.81 0.55 -32.80
N VAL A 437 18.54 0.68 -32.40
CA VAL A 437 18.16 1.28 -31.10
C VAL A 437 18.63 0.42 -29.93
N LEU A 438 18.43 -0.91 -29.98
CA LEU A 438 18.93 -1.81 -28.94
C LEU A 438 20.46 -1.76 -28.85
N ARG A 439 21.14 -1.82 -29.99
CA ARG A 439 22.60 -1.73 -30.05
C ARG A 439 23.11 -0.42 -29.43
N ALA A 440 22.50 0.71 -29.78
CA ALA A 440 22.86 2.01 -29.22
C ALA A 440 22.71 2.03 -27.69
N SER A 441 21.61 1.48 -27.17
CA SER A 441 21.37 1.39 -25.72
C SER A 441 22.42 0.55 -24.98
N VAL A 442 22.82 -0.60 -25.55
CA VAL A 442 23.85 -1.47 -24.98
C VAL A 442 25.23 -0.83 -25.06
N LEU A 443 25.59 -0.22 -26.19
CA LEU A 443 26.88 0.46 -26.34
C LEU A 443 27.02 1.64 -25.39
N ALA A 444 25.97 2.45 -25.20
CA ALA A 444 25.97 3.54 -24.24
C ALA A 444 26.15 3.02 -22.79
N ALA A 445 25.47 1.93 -22.43
CA ALA A 445 25.64 1.30 -21.12
C ALA A 445 27.07 0.73 -20.92
N ASN A 446 27.65 0.12 -21.96
CA ASN A 446 29.02 -0.40 -21.93
C ASN A 446 30.06 0.72 -21.78
N ALA A 447 29.90 1.82 -22.53
CA ALA A 447 30.76 2.99 -22.40
C ALA A 447 30.72 3.56 -20.97
N ALA A 448 29.52 3.70 -20.40
CA ALA A 448 29.37 4.12 -19.01
C ALA A 448 29.96 3.13 -17.99
N ALA A 449 29.88 1.82 -18.26
CA ALA A 449 30.49 0.80 -17.41
C ALA A 449 32.02 0.80 -17.47
N ARG A 450 32.62 1.26 -18.58
CA ARG A 450 34.08 1.45 -18.73
C ARG A 450 34.57 2.82 -18.26
N GLY A 451 33.66 3.73 -17.88
CA GLY A 451 34.01 5.11 -17.55
C GLY A 451 34.31 6.01 -18.76
N GLU A 452 33.94 5.57 -19.96
CA GLU A 452 34.15 6.30 -21.23
C GLU A 452 33.07 7.37 -21.48
N ALA A 453 31.93 7.28 -20.80
CA ALA A 453 30.79 8.19 -20.93
C ALA A 453 30.02 8.30 -19.60
N PRO A 454 29.27 9.39 -19.36
CA PRO A 454 28.38 9.48 -18.20
C PRO A 454 27.24 8.45 -18.27
N GLU A 455 26.78 7.96 -17.12
CA GLU A 455 25.63 7.05 -17.07
C GLU A 455 24.31 7.85 -17.16
N PRO A 456 23.46 7.60 -18.18
CA PRO A 456 22.34 8.49 -18.51
C PRO A 456 21.16 8.45 -17.53
N PHE A 457 21.11 7.51 -16.60
CA PHE A 457 20.02 7.32 -15.64
C PHE A 457 20.52 7.28 -14.17
N GLY A 458 21.75 7.73 -13.89
CA GLY A 458 22.30 7.78 -12.52
C GLY A 458 22.57 6.40 -11.88
N LYS A 459 22.73 5.34 -12.67
CA LYS A 459 23.08 4.00 -12.15
C LYS A 459 24.46 4.01 -11.50
N SER A 460 24.60 3.42 -10.32
CA SER A 460 25.84 3.37 -9.54
C SER A 460 26.95 2.60 -10.26
N GLU A 461 28.22 2.88 -9.92
CA GLU A 461 29.37 2.16 -10.48
C GLU A 461 29.29 0.65 -10.22
N GLY A 462 28.92 0.23 -9.01
CA GLY A 462 28.74 -1.17 -8.65
C GLY A 462 27.61 -1.87 -9.42
N GLY A 463 26.62 -1.09 -9.85
CA GLY A 463 25.49 -1.54 -10.66
C GLY A 463 25.77 -1.61 -12.16
N ARG A 464 26.92 -1.11 -12.64
CA ARG A 464 27.28 -1.17 -14.06
C ARG A 464 28.01 -2.47 -14.40
N GLN A 465 27.82 -2.95 -15.62
CA GLN A 465 28.57 -4.07 -16.19
C GLN A 465 28.61 -3.96 -17.72
N VAL A 466 29.76 -4.30 -18.31
CA VAL A 466 29.88 -4.42 -19.78
C VAL A 466 29.12 -5.67 -20.25
N LEU A 467 28.20 -5.49 -21.19
CA LEU A 467 27.40 -6.53 -21.84
C LEU A 467 27.91 -6.75 -23.26
N GLU A 468 28.89 -7.63 -23.44
CA GLU A 468 29.51 -7.90 -24.75
C GLU A 468 29.62 -9.40 -25.09
N GLN A 469 29.34 -10.28 -24.13
CA GLN A 469 29.54 -11.72 -24.26
C GLN A 469 28.23 -12.45 -24.60
N GLY A 470 28.01 -12.70 -25.89
CA GLY A 470 26.88 -13.46 -26.40
C GLY A 470 26.87 -14.94 -25.96
N PRO A 471 25.73 -15.64 -26.06
CA PRO A 471 24.43 -15.14 -26.51
C PRO A 471 23.83 -14.11 -25.55
N PHE A 472 23.04 -13.20 -26.10
CA PHE A 472 22.26 -12.22 -25.35
C PHE A 472 20.84 -12.74 -25.10
N TYR A 473 20.24 -12.31 -24.00
CA TYR A 473 18.95 -12.77 -23.52
C TYR A 473 18.05 -11.58 -23.20
N ALA A 474 16.76 -11.70 -23.50
CA ALA A 474 15.74 -10.75 -23.07
C ALA A 474 14.64 -11.48 -22.28
N CYS A 475 14.50 -11.09 -21.01
CA CYS A 475 13.46 -11.58 -20.10
C CYS A 475 12.25 -10.63 -20.18
N ASP A 476 11.06 -11.18 -20.47
CA ASP A 476 9.83 -10.39 -20.58
C ASP A 476 9.36 -9.92 -19.20
N ILE A 477 9.53 -8.64 -18.90
CA ILE A 477 9.07 -8.02 -17.64
C ILE A 477 7.77 -7.23 -17.81
N SER A 478 7.04 -7.44 -18.91
CA SER A 478 5.78 -6.77 -19.22
C SER A 478 4.67 -7.11 -18.22
N VAL A 479 3.69 -6.21 -18.09
CA VAL A 479 2.50 -6.42 -17.23
C VAL A 479 1.68 -7.64 -17.62
N THR A 480 1.72 -8.04 -18.90
CA THR A 480 0.97 -9.17 -19.45
C THR A 480 1.63 -10.53 -19.22
N ASN A 481 2.85 -10.58 -18.70
CA ASN A 481 3.54 -11.85 -18.49
C ASN A 481 2.99 -12.56 -17.22
N PRO A 482 2.29 -13.71 -17.35
CA PRO A 482 1.69 -14.40 -16.21
C PRO A 482 2.74 -15.05 -15.28
N VAL A 483 3.95 -15.31 -15.78
CA VAL A 483 5.06 -15.88 -14.97
C VAL A 483 5.64 -14.82 -14.04
N PHE A 484 5.53 -13.55 -14.42
CA PHE A 484 6.08 -12.42 -13.65
C PHE A 484 5.02 -11.34 -13.43
N PRO A 485 3.99 -11.63 -12.62
CA PRO A 485 2.87 -10.72 -12.40
C PRO A 485 3.35 -9.38 -11.85
N LEU A 486 2.81 -8.28 -12.40
CA LEU A 486 3.10 -6.93 -11.93
C LEU A 486 2.05 -6.54 -10.89
N GLY A 487 2.41 -6.63 -9.61
CA GLY A 487 1.55 -6.26 -8.51
C GLY A 487 1.21 -4.77 -8.52
N ALA A 488 -0.03 -4.39 -8.23
CA ALA A 488 -0.43 -2.99 -8.14
C ALA A 488 -1.39 -2.70 -6.99
N LEU A 489 -1.30 -1.49 -6.46
CA LEU A 489 -2.21 -0.94 -5.45
C LEU A 489 -2.49 0.54 -5.71
N THR A 490 -3.69 1.00 -5.35
CA THR A 490 -4.17 2.36 -5.62
C THR A 490 -3.61 3.40 -4.64
N LEU A 491 -3.13 4.51 -5.22
CA LEU A 491 -2.56 5.78 -4.73
C LEU A 491 -3.50 6.81 -4.08
N GLY A 492 -4.66 6.98 -4.68
CA GLY A 492 -5.60 8.03 -4.29
C GLY A 492 -6.50 7.69 -3.12
N GLY A 493 -7.18 8.71 -2.62
CA GLY A 493 -8.15 8.64 -1.53
C GLY A 493 -8.89 9.97 -1.37
N LEU A 494 -9.65 10.10 -0.28
CA LEU A 494 -10.32 11.35 0.09
C LEU A 494 -9.30 12.43 0.46
N ARG A 495 -9.50 13.65 -0.01
CA ARG A 495 -8.79 14.82 0.49
C ARG A 495 -9.15 15.03 1.95
N VAL A 496 -8.13 15.31 2.75
CA VAL A 496 -8.27 15.56 4.18
C VAL A 496 -7.47 16.78 4.59
N ASP A 497 -7.92 17.46 5.64
CA ASP A 497 -7.10 18.42 6.36
C ASP A 497 -5.89 17.67 6.94
N GLU A 498 -4.68 18.14 6.62
CA GLU A 498 -3.47 17.40 6.95
C GLU A 498 -3.11 17.44 8.45
N ARG A 499 -3.75 18.31 9.23
CA ARG A 499 -3.54 18.44 10.69
C ARG A 499 -4.48 17.55 11.50
N SER A 500 -5.71 17.38 11.04
CA SER A 500 -6.78 16.66 11.76
C SER A 500 -7.21 15.36 11.09
N GLY A 501 -7.07 15.23 9.78
CA GLY A 501 -7.65 14.15 9.00
C GLY A 501 -9.14 14.34 8.67
N ALA A 502 -9.72 15.51 8.95
CA ALA A 502 -11.10 15.82 8.58
C ALA A 502 -11.26 15.80 7.05
N VAL A 503 -12.32 15.17 6.54
CA VAL A 503 -12.56 15.07 5.09
C VAL A 503 -12.94 16.44 4.53
N LEU A 504 -12.33 16.82 3.40
CA LEU A 504 -12.55 18.11 2.77
C LEU A 504 -13.54 18.02 1.60
N ASP A 505 -14.38 19.04 1.49
CA ASP A 505 -15.25 19.25 0.35
C ASP A 505 -14.53 19.90 -0.86
N GLN A 506 -15.29 20.27 -1.88
CA GLN A 506 -14.77 20.92 -3.09
C GLN A 506 -14.19 22.32 -2.86
N HIS A 507 -14.58 22.98 -1.78
CA HIS A 507 -14.09 24.31 -1.38
C HIS A 507 -12.93 24.22 -0.37
N GLY A 508 -12.51 23.01 0.00
CA GLY A 508 -11.46 22.80 1.00
C GLY A 508 -11.96 22.98 2.43
N GLN A 509 -13.27 23.01 2.66
CA GLN A 509 -13.86 23.08 4.00
C GLN A 509 -14.05 21.69 4.58
N ALA A 510 -13.85 21.55 5.89
CA ALA A 510 -14.02 20.29 6.59
C ALA A 510 -15.50 19.92 6.68
N ILE A 511 -15.82 18.68 6.31
CA ILE A 511 -17.14 18.09 6.53
C ILE A 511 -17.25 17.71 8.00
N SER A 512 -18.15 18.40 8.72
CA SER A 512 -18.31 18.24 10.15
C SER A 512 -18.66 16.79 10.51
N GLY A 513 -17.93 16.22 11.48
CA GLY A 513 -18.12 14.85 11.95
C GLY A 513 -17.52 13.76 11.06
N LEU A 514 -16.79 14.09 9.98
CA LEU A 514 -16.22 13.11 9.07
C LEU A 514 -14.70 13.21 8.93
N TYR A 515 -14.01 12.09 9.12
CA TYR A 515 -12.56 11.97 9.06
C TYR A 515 -12.16 10.76 8.21
N ALA A 516 -10.94 10.74 7.69
CA ALA A 516 -10.39 9.59 6.97
C ALA A 516 -8.91 9.36 7.27
N ALA A 517 -8.50 8.08 7.23
CA ALA A 517 -7.14 7.65 7.52
C ALA A 517 -6.70 6.45 6.66
N GLY A 518 -5.38 6.27 6.57
CA GLY A 518 -4.75 5.27 5.74
C GLY A 518 -5.16 5.40 4.28
N ARG A 519 -5.30 4.27 3.56
CA ARG A 519 -5.55 4.25 2.11
C ARG A 519 -6.96 4.68 1.68
N SER A 520 -7.81 5.10 2.62
CA SER A 520 -9.08 5.78 2.30
C SER A 520 -8.91 7.29 2.18
N ALA A 521 -7.79 7.84 2.68
CA ALA A 521 -7.39 9.23 2.55
C ALA A 521 -6.22 9.38 1.57
N LEU A 522 -6.08 10.58 1.01
CA LEU A 522 -4.83 11.05 0.41
C LEU A 522 -3.82 11.28 1.54
N GLY A 523 -2.63 10.70 1.44
CA GLY A 523 -1.62 10.74 2.50
C GLY A 523 -0.20 10.65 1.95
N ILE A 524 0.77 10.38 2.84
CA ILE A 524 2.19 10.31 2.47
C ILE A 524 2.46 9.35 1.29
N PRO A 525 1.87 8.13 1.23
CA PRO A 525 2.14 7.17 0.16
C PRO A 525 1.23 7.38 -1.06
N SER A 526 0.90 8.63 -1.42
CA SER A 526 -0.04 8.93 -2.51
C SER A 526 0.60 9.41 -3.82
N HIS A 527 1.93 9.51 -3.90
CA HIS A 527 2.67 9.86 -5.13
C HIS A 527 3.37 8.64 -5.75
N LEU A 528 4.58 8.33 -5.27
CA LEU A 528 5.28 7.08 -5.46
C LEU A 528 5.16 6.23 -4.19
N TYR A 529 5.69 5.01 -4.24
CA TYR A 529 5.58 4.06 -3.14
C TYR A 529 6.91 3.38 -2.87
N ILE A 530 7.29 3.33 -1.60
CA ILE A 530 8.36 2.50 -1.08
C ILE A 530 7.80 1.54 -0.03
N SER A 531 8.46 0.40 0.18
CA SER A 531 7.93 -0.60 1.10
C SER A 531 7.89 -0.05 2.53
N GLY A 532 6.71 -0.17 3.14
CA GLY A 532 6.42 0.20 4.52
C GLY A 532 5.73 1.54 4.71
N LEU A 533 5.74 2.41 3.69
CA LEU A 533 5.20 3.76 3.80
C LEU A 533 3.68 3.75 4.04
N SER A 534 2.95 2.78 3.45
CA SER A 534 1.52 2.61 3.71
C SER A 534 1.20 2.26 5.17
N LEU A 535 1.99 1.42 5.84
CA LEU A 535 1.73 1.07 7.24
C LEU A 535 2.20 2.18 8.18
N ALA A 536 3.31 2.86 7.88
CA ALA A 536 3.72 4.04 8.63
C ALA A 536 2.65 5.15 8.55
N ASP A 537 2.09 5.39 7.37
CA ASP A 537 0.98 6.33 7.20
C ASP A 537 -0.30 5.84 7.90
N CYS A 538 -0.57 4.53 7.97
CA CYS A 538 -1.67 4.01 8.79
C CYS A 538 -1.53 4.44 10.26
N VAL A 539 -0.32 4.39 10.82
CA VAL A 539 -0.05 4.81 12.20
C VAL A 539 -0.21 6.31 12.32
N PHE A 540 0.53 7.08 11.50
CA PHE A 540 0.54 8.53 11.53
C PHE A 540 -0.86 9.13 11.33
N SER A 541 -1.53 8.78 10.23
CA SER A 541 -2.86 9.32 9.90
C SER A 541 -3.96 8.77 10.81
N GLY A 542 -3.85 7.51 11.25
CA GLY A 542 -4.80 6.89 12.17
C GLY A 542 -4.78 7.59 13.53
N ARG A 543 -3.59 7.74 14.14
CA ARG A 543 -3.42 8.47 15.40
C ARG A 543 -3.89 9.92 15.27
N ARG A 544 -3.49 10.61 14.20
CA ARG A 544 -3.95 11.99 13.91
C ARG A 544 -5.46 12.11 13.91
N ALA A 545 -6.17 11.24 13.17
CA ALA A 545 -7.62 11.26 13.10
C ALA A 545 -8.27 10.93 14.45
N GLY A 546 -7.80 9.89 15.14
CA GLY A 546 -8.31 9.51 16.47
C GLY A 546 -8.18 10.63 17.50
N ALA A 547 -7.02 11.30 17.55
CA ALA A 547 -6.79 12.43 18.44
C ALA A 547 -7.60 13.68 18.05
N ALA A 548 -7.88 13.90 16.76
CA ALA A 548 -8.70 15.02 16.32
C ALA A 548 -10.16 14.85 16.74
N VAL A 549 -10.76 13.69 16.48
CA VAL A 549 -12.17 13.43 16.84
C VAL A 549 -12.37 13.49 18.36
N ALA A 550 -11.42 12.95 19.13
CA ALA A 550 -11.50 12.97 20.59
C ALA A 550 -11.26 14.37 21.21
N ARG A 551 -10.58 15.30 20.54
CA ARG A 551 -10.44 16.68 21.05
C ARG A 551 -11.73 17.49 20.91
N THR A 552 -12.52 17.22 19.86
CA THR A 552 -13.86 17.81 19.70
C THR A 552 -14.76 17.48 20.90
N GLN A 553 -14.64 16.26 21.45
CA GLN A 553 -15.34 15.86 22.68
C GLN A 553 -14.99 16.76 23.88
N GLN A 554 -13.70 17.06 24.09
CA GLN A 554 -13.26 17.87 25.22
C GLN A 554 -13.73 19.32 25.11
N ALA A 555 -13.69 19.89 23.91
CA ALA A 555 -14.19 21.24 23.66
C ALA A 555 -15.71 21.37 23.92
N GLU A 556 -16.51 20.38 23.49
CA GLU A 556 -17.96 20.34 23.75
C GLU A 556 -18.28 20.19 25.25
N THR A 557 -17.45 19.46 25.99
CA THR A 557 -17.62 19.22 27.44
C THR A 557 -17.27 20.46 28.28
N ILE A 558 -16.22 21.21 27.91
CA ILE A 558 -15.86 22.46 28.59
C ILE A 558 -16.94 23.52 28.37
N HIS A 559 -17.45 23.64 27.14
CA HIS A 559 -18.46 24.64 26.81
C HIS A 559 -19.80 24.40 27.53
N THR A 560 -20.13 23.14 27.85
CA THR A 560 -21.33 22.80 28.63
C THR A 560 -21.14 23.07 30.13
N HIS A 561 -19.94 22.91 30.67
CA HIS A 561 -19.64 23.24 32.07
C HIS A 561 -19.54 24.74 32.36
N GLU A 562 -19.19 25.57 31.37
CA GLU A 562 -19.18 27.04 31.52
C GLU A 562 -20.58 27.67 31.41
N MET A 563 -21.59 26.90 30.95
CA MET A 563 -22.98 27.36 30.80
C MET A 563 -23.93 26.82 31.89
N THR A 564 -23.42 26.02 32.84
CA THR A 564 -24.14 25.51 34.03
C THR A 564 -23.55 26.10 35.29
#